data_AF-A0A1L6HZW5-F1
#
_entry.id   AF-A0A1L6HZW5-F1
#
_cell.length_a   1.000
_cell.length_b   1.000
_cell.length_c   1.000
_cell.angle_alpha   90.00
_cell.angle_beta   90.00
_cell.angle_gamma   90.00
#
_symmetry.space_group_name_H-M   'P 1'
#
loop_
_entity.id
_entity.type
_entity.pdbx_description
1 polymer ?
#
loop_
_entity_poly.entity_id
_entity_poly.type
_entity_poly.pdbx_seq_one_letter_code
_entity_poly.pdbx_strand_id
1 'polypeptide(L)'
;MQTLRFNKTKTWGRLPALVFCAAALLSALSASPRAFAQDDSSARHQAAELLHRIHQAAQQQNYEGAFVYQRGAFVQTSRISHYATRNDGEYEQLESLDGKPRRMLRHNDELYTFIPERHLCVVEQRQNKDSFPALLSASSDDVLSVYEPKILGRDRVAGLEADVIELDPKDQYRFAYKLWADKKTGLLLRAQTLDPNGDVLEQLSFSQIRIGVPVDKTPIAAGIRNTAGWTVVHPPVEQVNMEAQGWQITPNVPGFRKIRELRRPMAAHDPGNPPIPVDQMVFSDGLAAISIFVEPVEKNTRKEGAGSTGATHVLVKRRGDFWITLLGEVPQVTLQQFASAIEYKAPK
;
A
#
# COMPACT_ATOMS: atom_id res chain seq x y z
N MET A 1 -17.24 54.59 -1.56
CA MET A 1 -15.90 55.08 -1.94
C MET A 1 -15.04 53.88 -2.31
N GLN A 2 -14.46 53.95 -3.51
CA GLN A 2 -13.43 53.11 -4.12
C GLN A 2 -13.70 51.62 -4.36
N THR A 3 -14.36 51.39 -5.49
CA THR A 3 -14.24 50.26 -6.42
C THR A 3 -12.85 50.18 -7.06
N LEU A 4 -12.33 48.97 -7.30
CA LEU A 4 -11.37 48.70 -8.36
C LEU A 4 -11.68 47.35 -9.02
N ARG A 5 -12.24 47.46 -10.24
CA ARG A 5 -12.37 46.42 -11.27
C ARG A 5 -11.16 46.54 -12.20
N PHE A 6 -10.61 45.42 -12.66
CA PHE A 6 -9.81 45.32 -13.88
C PHE A 6 -9.80 43.85 -14.33
N ASN A 7 -9.59 43.51 -15.59
CA ASN A 7 -10.44 43.73 -16.76
C ASN A 7 -10.24 42.49 -17.65
N LYS A 8 -11.27 42.03 -18.36
CA LYS A 8 -11.17 41.00 -19.40
C LYS A 8 -10.73 41.66 -20.70
N THR A 9 -9.78 41.07 -21.44
CA THR A 9 -9.58 41.38 -22.85
C THR A 9 -9.50 40.10 -23.68
N LYS A 10 -10.56 39.89 -24.46
CA LYS A 10 -10.57 39.07 -25.69
C LYS A 10 -10.37 40.02 -26.86
N THR A 11 -9.53 39.67 -27.82
CA THR A 11 -9.60 40.23 -29.18
C THR A 11 -9.40 39.13 -30.23
N TRP A 12 -10.26 39.21 -31.23
CA TRP A 12 -10.35 38.43 -32.45
C TRP A 12 -9.30 38.85 -33.48
N GLY A 13 -8.95 37.94 -34.39
CA GLY A 13 -8.34 38.26 -35.68
C GLY A 13 -8.44 37.05 -36.62
N ARG A 14 -9.14 37.20 -37.75
CA ARG A 14 -9.44 36.19 -38.77
C ARG A 14 -8.89 36.67 -40.13
N LEU A 15 -8.48 35.71 -40.99
CA LEU A 15 -8.44 35.69 -42.48
C LEU A 15 -7.26 36.40 -43.22
N PRO A 16 -6.99 36.15 -44.54
CA PRO A 16 -7.27 34.99 -45.45
C PRO A 16 -6.16 34.59 -46.51
N ALA A 17 -6.37 33.42 -47.15
CA ALA A 17 -6.28 33.03 -48.59
C ALA A 17 -5.00 33.07 -49.48
N LEU A 18 -4.78 31.94 -50.22
CA LEU A 18 -4.45 31.72 -51.67
C LEU A 18 -3.56 30.45 -51.83
N VAL A 19 -4.00 29.24 -52.25
CA VAL A 19 -4.56 28.65 -53.51
C VAL A 19 -3.57 28.59 -54.70
N PHE A 20 -3.13 27.38 -55.14
CA PHE A 20 -3.46 26.70 -56.43
C PHE A 20 -2.51 25.50 -56.81
N CYS A 21 -3.12 24.34 -57.15
CA CYS A 21 -2.79 23.26 -58.13
C CYS A 21 -1.39 22.59 -58.18
N ALA A 22 -1.19 21.30 -58.55
CA ALA A 22 -1.92 20.39 -59.44
C ALA A 22 -1.55 18.89 -59.23
N ALA A 23 -2.50 18.02 -59.62
CA ALA A 23 -2.38 16.73 -60.34
C ALA A 23 -1.58 15.53 -59.80
N ALA A 24 -2.36 14.51 -59.37
CA ALA A 24 -2.37 13.09 -59.79
C ALA A 24 -1.07 12.27 -59.93
N LEU A 25 -1.03 11.11 -59.25
CA LEU A 25 -0.94 9.76 -59.88
C LEU A 25 -1.09 8.64 -58.82
N LEU A 26 -1.72 7.53 -59.26
CA LEU A 26 -2.04 6.34 -58.48
C LEU A 26 -0.81 5.67 -57.85
N SER A 27 -0.98 5.16 -56.62
CA SER A 27 -0.30 3.94 -56.14
C SER A 27 -1.08 3.37 -54.95
N ALA A 28 -1.39 2.07 -55.03
CA ALA A 28 -2.11 1.32 -54.01
C ALA A 28 -1.41 1.40 -52.65
N LEU A 29 -2.16 1.73 -51.59
CA LEU A 29 -1.73 1.57 -50.22
C LEU A 29 -2.74 0.68 -49.51
N SER A 30 -2.29 -0.55 -49.32
CA SER A 30 -2.84 -1.58 -48.45
C SER A 30 -3.38 -0.97 -47.17
N ALA A 31 -4.67 -1.20 -46.89
CA ALA A 31 -5.21 -1.01 -45.56
C ALA A 31 -4.60 -2.06 -44.64
N SER A 32 -3.47 -1.74 -44.02
CA SER A 32 -2.94 -2.52 -42.91
C SER A 32 -3.93 -2.37 -41.74
N PRO A 33 -4.46 -3.46 -41.17
CA PRO A 33 -5.21 -3.36 -39.93
C PRO A 33 -4.23 -2.81 -38.88
N ARG A 34 -4.67 -1.75 -38.22
CA ARG A 34 -3.99 -1.12 -37.09
C ARG A 34 -3.70 -2.19 -36.04
N ALA A 35 -2.44 -2.59 -35.93
CA ALA A 35 -1.94 -3.44 -34.86
C ALA A 35 -1.93 -2.65 -33.54
N PHE A 36 -3.10 -2.52 -32.90
CA PHE A 36 -3.21 -2.00 -31.53
C PHE A 36 -3.34 -3.13 -30.49
N ALA A 37 -3.39 -4.39 -30.91
CA ALA A 37 -3.53 -5.54 -30.00
C ALA A 37 -2.20 -6.21 -29.62
N GLN A 38 -1.11 -5.89 -30.31
CA GLN A 38 0.20 -6.54 -30.09
C GLN A 38 1.04 -5.85 -29.00
N ASP A 39 0.76 -4.57 -28.70
CA ASP A 39 1.50 -3.75 -27.74
C ASP A 39 1.03 -4.00 -26.29
N ASP A 40 -0.29 -4.07 -26.07
CA ASP A 40 -0.89 -4.30 -24.75
C ASP A 40 -0.49 -5.67 -24.14
N SER A 41 -0.44 -6.72 -24.96
CA SER A 41 0.00 -8.04 -24.48
C SER A 41 1.47 -8.03 -24.08
N SER A 42 2.32 -7.28 -24.80
CA SER A 42 3.74 -7.18 -24.46
C SER A 42 3.95 -6.37 -23.17
N ALA A 43 3.29 -5.22 -23.04
CA ALA A 43 3.35 -4.38 -21.85
C ALA A 43 2.85 -5.14 -20.60
N ARG A 44 1.77 -5.91 -20.74
CA ARG A 44 1.24 -6.75 -19.66
C ARG A 44 2.24 -7.82 -19.21
N HIS A 45 2.89 -8.52 -20.13
CA HIS A 45 3.93 -9.52 -19.78
C HIS A 45 5.13 -8.87 -19.09
N GLN A 46 5.63 -7.75 -19.62
CA GLN A 46 6.74 -7.00 -19.01
C GLN A 46 6.39 -6.52 -17.60
N ALA A 47 5.17 -6.02 -17.39
CA ALA A 47 4.71 -5.61 -16.07
C ALA A 47 4.59 -6.80 -15.11
N ALA A 48 4.07 -7.94 -15.58
CA ALA A 48 3.94 -9.15 -14.77
C ALA A 48 5.31 -9.66 -14.30
N GLU A 49 6.29 -9.67 -15.20
CA GLU A 49 7.68 -10.02 -14.91
C GLU A 49 8.30 -9.03 -13.91
N LEU A 50 8.09 -7.73 -14.07
CA LEU A 50 8.65 -6.74 -13.15
C LEU A 50 8.04 -6.84 -11.75
N LEU A 51 6.71 -7.00 -11.65
CA LEU A 51 6.02 -7.24 -10.38
C LEU A 51 6.53 -8.51 -9.70
N HIS A 52 6.75 -9.58 -10.47
CA HIS A 52 7.32 -10.81 -9.95
C HIS A 52 8.75 -10.61 -9.42
N ARG A 53 9.59 -9.89 -10.17
CA ARG A 53 10.95 -9.55 -9.73
C ARG A 53 10.96 -8.68 -8.48
N ILE A 54 10.05 -7.72 -8.35
CA ILE A 54 9.88 -6.90 -7.14
C ILE A 54 9.56 -7.80 -5.94
N HIS A 55 8.60 -8.71 -6.09
CA HIS A 55 8.21 -9.64 -5.03
C HIS A 55 9.38 -10.54 -4.60
N GLN A 56 10.07 -11.16 -5.56
CA GLN A 56 11.23 -12.02 -5.27
C GLN A 56 12.37 -11.25 -4.62
N ALA A 57 12.65 -10.03 -5.10
CA ALA A 57 13.75 -9.24 -4.60
C ALA A 57 13.57 -8.85 -3.13
N ALA A 58 12.34 -8.54 -2.71
CA ALA A 58 12.04 -8.21 -1.33
C ALA A 58 12.32 -9.35 -0.35
N GLN A 59 12.12 -10.60 -0.77
CA GLN A 59 12.34 -11.78 0.07
C GLN A 59 13.79 -12.30 0.01
N GLN A 60 14.48 -12.08 -1.10
CA GLN A 60 15.75 -12.77 -1.39
C GLN A 60 16.98 -11.87 -1.37
N GLN A 61 16.83 -10.55 -1.59
CA GLN A 61 17.98 -9.66 -1.64
C GLN A 61 18.44 -9.28 -0.24
N ASN A 62 19.76 -9.32 -0.03
CA ASN A 62 20.36 -8.71 1.13
C ASN A 62 20.62 -7.24 0.84
N TYR A 63 20.11 -6.34 1.67
CA TYR A 63 20.33 -4.92 1.48
C TYR A 63 20.31 -4.15 2.78
N GLU A 64 21.00 -3.02 2.76
CA GLU A 64 21.02 -2.05 3.84
C GLU A 64 20.85 -0.66 3.25
N GLY A 65 20.01 0.17 3.86
CA GLY A 65 19.78 1.50 3.35
C GLY A 65 18.99 2.39 4.28
N ALA A 66 18.84 3.64 3.85
CA ALA A 66 17.91 4.57 4.45
C ALA A 66 16.89 4.99 3.39
N PHE A 67 15.63 5.09 3.79
CA PHE A 67 14.55 5.56 2.94
C PHE A 67 13.74 6.63 3.65
N VAL A 68 13.09 7.45 2.84
CA VAL A 68 12.19 8.50 3.28
C VAL A 68 10.77 8.08 2.93
N TYR A 69 9.90 8.13 3.92
CA TYR A 69 8.46 8.08 3.75
C TYR A 69 7.91 9.50 3.83
N GLN A 70 7.11 9.89 2.83
CA GLN A 70 6.50 11.20 2.74
C GLN A 70 5.00 11.07 2.50
N ARG A 71 4.22 11.86 3.24
CA ARG A 71 2.77 11.99 3.12
C ARG A 71 2.34 13.42 3.37
N GLY A 72 1.94 14.13 2.31
CA GLY A 72 1.72 15.57 2.38
C GLY A 72 2.95 16.30 2.93
N ALA A 73 2.78 17.05 4.02
CA ALA A 73 3.87 17.74 4.71
C ALA A 73 4.65 16.85 5.72
N PHE A 74 4.16 15.64 6.01
CA PHE A 74 4.84 14.71 6.91
C PHE A 74 5.97 14.00 6.18
N VAL A 75 7.14 14.00 6.79
CA VAL A 75 8.35 13.31 6.29
C VAL A 75 8.96 12.54 7.45
N GLN A 76 9.31 11.28 7.21
CA GLN A 76 9.99 10.44 8.17
C GLN A 76 11.07 9.61 7.47
N THR A 77 12.25 9.58 8.07
CA THR A 77 13.40 8.81 7.63
C THR A 77 13.54 7.54 8.46
N SER A 78 13.76 6.42 7.77
CA SER A 78 13.99 5.12 8.39
C SER A 78 15.23 4.45 7.83
N ARG A 79 15.87 3.62 8.64
CA ARG A 79 16.95 2.72 8.22
C ARG A 79 16.43 1.29 8.22
N ILE A 80 16.77 0.55 7.17
CA ILE A 80 16.45 -0.87 7.02
C ILE A 80 17.71 -1.68 6.76
N SER A 81 17.78 -2.86 7.38
CA SER A 81 18.69 -3.95 7.05
C SER A 81 17.84 -5.20 6.81
N HIS A 82 18.03 -5.87 5.68
CA HIS A 82 17.35 -7.11 5.34
C HIS A 82 18.38 -8.16 4.92
N TYR A 83 18.25 -9.36 5.47
CA TYR A 83 19.10 -10.51 5.14
C TYR A 83 18.27 -11.77 4.94
N ALA A 84 18.32 -12.31 3.73
CA ALA A 84 17.83 -13.63 3.40
C ALA A 84 18.95 -14.66 3.61
N THR A 85 18.67 -15.71 4.38
CA THR A 85 19.61 -16.80 4.63
C THR A 85 19.11 -18.09 3.98
N ARG A 86 20.03 -18.98 3.60
CA ARG A 86 19.66 -20.24 2.94
C ARG A 86 18.84 -21.18 3.84
N ASN A 87 19.13 -21.20 5.14
CA ASN A 87 18.60 -22.22 6.06
C ASN A 87 17.87 -21.64 7.29
N ASP A 88 18.00 -20.35 7.56
CA ASP A 88 17.53 -19.71 8.78
C ASP A 88 16.48 -18.62 8.49
N GLY A 89 15.97 -18.60 7.26
CA GLY A 89 14.96 -17.65 6.80
C GLY A 89 15.46 -16.20 6.73
N GLU A 90 14.53 -15.27 6.96
CA GLU A 90 14.74 -13.82 6.78
C GLU A 90 14.97 -13.11 8.11
N TYR A 91 15.94 -12.19 8.11
CA TYR A 91 16.18 -11.26 9.21
C TYR A 91 15.99 -9.84 8.72
N GLU A 92 15.30 -9.03 9.51
CA GLU A 92 15.11 -7.62 9.19
C GLU A 92 15.24 -6.76 10.43
N GLN A 93 15.80 -5.57 10.25
CA GLN A 93 15.81 -4.51 11.26
C GLN A 93 15.33 -3.23 10.62
N LEU A 94 14.35 -2.59 11.25
CA LEU A 94 13.82 -1.30 10.86
C LEU A 94 13.94 -0.32 12.03
N GLU A 95 14.53 0.83 11.77
CA GLU A 95 14.73 1.89 12.77
C GLU A 95 14.14 3.22 12.29
N SER A 96 13.44 3.92 13.18
CA SER A 96 13.11 5.33 12.98
C SER A 96 14.35 6.18 13.24
N LEU A 97 14.72 7.03 12.29
CA LEU A 97 15.82 7.99 12.44
C LEU A 97 15.33 9.37 12.91
N ASP A 98 14.02 9.62 12.77
CA ASP A 98 13.38 10.86 13.17
C ASP A 98 12.44 10.63 14.36
N GLY A 99 12.27 11.67 15.16
CA GLY A 99 11.30 11.70 16.27
C GLY A 99 11.63 10.72 17.40
N LYS A 100 10.60 10.03 17.90
CA LYS A 100 10.75 9.08 19.02
C LYS A 100 11.43 7.81 18.52
N PRO A 101 12.51 7.35 19.17
CA PRO A 101 13.24 6.17 18.72
C PRO A 101 12.31 4.95 18.76
N ARG A 102 12.26 4.22 17.65
CA ARG A 102 11.57 2.93 17.54
C ARG A 102 12.46 2.01 16.72
N ARG A 103 12.59 0.77 17.20
CA ARG A 103 13.34 -0.27 16.50
C ARG A 103 12.50 -1.52 16.44
N MET A 104 12.36 -2.06 15.25
CA MET A 104 11.69 -3.32 15.00
C MET A 104 12.75 -4.31 14.51
N LEU A 105 12.80 -5.48 15.13
CA LEU A 105 13.61 -6.62 14.70
C LEU A 105 12.66 -7.73 14.26
N ARG A 106 12.98 -8.40 13.18
CA ARG A 106 12.19 -9.50 12.64
C ARG A 106 13.07 -10.70 12.36
N HIS A 107 12.57 -11.88 12.71
CA HIS A 107 13.06 -13.16 12.20
C HIS A 107 11.85 -13.93 11.68
N ASN A 108 11.76 -14.09 10.35
CA ASN A 108 10.59 -14.65 9.67
C ASN A 108 9.28 -13.95 10.08
N ASP A 109 8.41 -14.67 10.80
CA ASP A 109 7.09 -14.24 11.24
C ASP A 109 7.09 -13.66 12.66
N GLU A 110 8.22 -13.71 13.38
CA GLU A 110 8.36 -13.14 14.72
C GLU A 110 8.87 -11.70 14.65
N LEU A 111 8.09 -10.79 15.21
CA LEU A 111 8.36 -9.35 15.22
C LEU A 111 8.58 -8.86 16.64
N TYR A 112 9.69 -8.18 16.87
CA TYR A 112 10.06 -7.57 18.15
C TYR A 112 10.15 -6.05 17.99
N THR A 113 9.14 -5.34 18.48
CA THR A 113 9.08 -3.88 18.42
C THR A 113 9.46 -3.28 19.77
N PHE A 114 10.62 -2.62 19.81
CA PHE A 114 11.14 -1.93 20.98
C PHE A 114 10.66 -0.47 21.00
N ILE A 115 10.07 -0.07 22.13
CA ILE A 115 9.56 1.27 22.41
C ILE A 115 10.30 1.81 23.65
N PRO A 116 11.48 2.44 23.48
CA PRO A 116 12.35 2.85 24.59
C PRO A 116 11.69 3.74 25.63
N GLU A 117 10.88 4.72 25.22
CA GLU A 117 10.20 5.66 26.12
C GLU A 117 9.28 4.96 27.14
N ARG A 118 8.75 3.79 26.78
CA ARG A 118 7.88 2.98 27.65
C ARG A 118 8.60 1.79 28.27
N HIS A 119 9.88 1.60 27.96
CA HIS A 119 10.64 0.42 28.31
C HIS A 119 9.90 -0.90 27.96
N LEU A 120 9.23 -0.88 26.80
CA LEU A 120 8.33 -1.93 26.32
C LEU A 120 8.88 -2.63 25.07
N CYS A 121 8.82 -3.96 25.04
CA CYS A 121 9.07 -4.79 23.87
C CYS A 121 7.76 -5.51 23.52
N VAL A 122 7.18 -5.20 22.36
CA VAL A 122 5.97 -5.88 21.86
C VAL A 122 6.41 -6.98 20.92
N VAL A 123 6.00 -8.21 21.21
CA VAL A 123 6.31 -9.39 20.43
C VAL A 123 5.05 -9.86 19.72
N GLU A 124 5.06 -9.82 18.39
CA GLU A 124 3.94 -10.22 17.55
C GLU A 124 4.36 -11.39 16.67
N GLN A 125 3.46 -12.35 16.49
CA GLN A 125 3.62 -13.43 15.53
C GLN A 125 2.70 -13.17 14.34
N ARG A 126 3.26 -13.02 13.15
CA ARG A 126 2.47 -12.93 11.92
C ARG A 126 1.85 -14.29 11.66
N GLN A 127 0.52 -14.33 11.54
CA GLN A 127 -0.18 -15.58 11.23
C GLN A 127 -0.05 -15.98 9.75
N ASN A 128 0.39 -15.06 8.89
CA ASN A 128 0.68 -15.28 7.47
C ASN A 128 2.03 -14.63 7.10
N LYS A 129 2.70 -15.16 6.06
CA LYS A 129 3.94 -14.60 5.47
C LYS A 129 3.69 -13.30 4.70
N ASP A 130 2.98 -12.36 5.30
CA ASP A 130 2.72 -11.06 4.71
C ASP A 130 3.94 -10.15 4.98
N SER A 131 5.09 -10.38 4.32
CA SER A 131 6.27 -9.48 4.27
C SER A 131 6.17 -8.38 3.20
N PHE A 132 6.13 -7.09 3.57
CA PHE A 132 6.14 -5.97 2.60
C PHE A 132 7.25 -6.14 1.53
N PRO A 133 6.92 -6.06 0.22
CA PRO A 133 5.63 -5.76 -0.37
C PRO A 133 4.72 -6.99 -0.48
N ALA A 134 4.21 -7.48 0.65
CA ALA A 134 3.24 -8.56 0.81
C ALA A 134 1.81 -8.19 0.49
N LEU A 135 1.61 -7.00 -0.07
CA LEU A 135 0.42 -6.79 -0.84
C LEU A 135 0.44 -7.72 -2.07
N LEU A 136 1.63 -8.10 -2.57
CA LEU A 136 1.84 -9.06 -3.67
C LEU A 136 1.73 -10.55 -3.27
N SER A 137 0.88 -10.92 -2.31
CA SER A 137 0.45 -12.33 -2.19
C SER A 137 -0.50 -12.73 -3.33
N ALA A 138 -1.15 -11.74 -3.93
CA ALA A 138 -1.82 -11.87 -5.21
C ALA A 138 -0.78 -12.09 -6.32
N SER A 139 -1.07 -12.99 -7.25
CA SER A 139 -0.22 -13.18 -8.42
C SER A 139 -0.12 -11.88 -9.24
N SER A 140 0.95 -11.71 -10.01
CA SER A 140 1.04 -10.56 -10.93
C SER A 140 -0.20 -10.48 -11.84
N ASP A 141 -0.79 -11.61 -12.20
CA ASP A 141 -2.02 -11.68 -13.01
C ASP A 141 -3.26 -11.15 -12.29
N ASP A 142 -3.38 -11.41 -10.98
CA ASP A 142 -4.46 -10.87 -10.16
C ASP A 142 -4.41 -9.34 -10.13
N VAL A 143 -3.23 -8.76 -9.92
CA VAL A 143 -3.02 -7.32 -9.96
C VAL A 143 -3.39 -6.77 -11.35
N LEU A 144 -2.86 -7.36 -12.42
CA LEU A 144 -3.11 -6.91 -13.79
C LEU A 144 -4.54 -7.19 -14.29
N SER A 145 -5.36 -7.90 -13.51
CA SER A 145 -6.81 -8.02 -13.77
C SER A 145 -7.58 -6.74 -13.45
N VAL A 146 -7.08 -5.95 -12.48
CA VAL A 146 -7.72 -4.70 -12.00
C VAL A 146 -6.89 -3.44 -12.22
N TYR A 147 -5.62 -3.60 -12.62
CA TYR A 147 -4.76 -2.51 -13.07
C TYR A 147 -4.36 -2.66 -14.54
N GLU A 148 -4.15 -1.53 -15.21
CA GLU A 148 -3.57 -1.43 -16.54
C GLU A 148 -2.13 -0.90 -16.43
N PRO A 149 -1.12 -1.67 -16.87
CA PRO A 149 0.27 -1.27 -16.74
C PRO A 149 0.70 -0.30 -17.85
N LYS A 150 1.45 0.72 -17.47
CA LYS A 150 2.19 1.62 -18.35
C LYS A 150 3.68 1.46 -18.09
N ILE A 151 4.42 1.04 -19.12
CA ILE A 151 5.88 0.96 -19.06
C ILE A 151 6.44 2.36 -19.33
N LEU A 152 7.11 2.95 -18.35
CA LEU A 152 7.60 4.34 -18.42
C LEU A 152 9.10 4.42 -18.75
N GLY A 153 9.74 3.29 -19.01
CA GLY A 153 11.16 3.21 -19.37
C GLY A 153 12.05 3.18 -18.14
N ARG A 154 13.11 4.00 -18.14
CA ARG A 154 14.17 3.98 -17.13
C ARG A 154 14.31 5.31 -16.42
N ASP A 155 14.68 5.25 -15.15
CA ASP A 155 14.98 6.40 -14.30
C ASP A 155 16.13 6.05 -13.35
N ARG A 156 16.45 6.92 -12.39
CA ARG A 156 17.51 6.72 -11.41
C ARG A 156 17.05 7.08 -10.00
N VAL A 157 17.23 6.16 -9.06
CA VAL A 157 16.87 6.35 -7.63
C VAL A 157 18.05 5.93 -6.76
N ALA A 158 18.40 6.74 -5.75
CA ALA A 158 19.55 6.49 -4.85
C ALA A 158 20.87 6.18 -5.59
N GLY A 159 21.04 6.71 -6.80
CA GLY A 159 22.22 6.47 -7.64
C GLY A 159 22.18 5.20 -8.51
N LEU A 160 21.14 4.37 -8.41
CA LEU A 160 20.94 3.13 -9.17
C LEU A 160 19.98 3.31 -10.35
N GLU A 161 20.22 2.61 -11.46
CA GLU A 161 19.28 2.56 -12.59
C GLU A 161 18.02 1.77 -12.20
N ALA A 162 16.85 2.32 -12.53
CA ALA A 162 15.57 1.69 -12.24
C ALA A 162 14.72 1.53 -13.50
N ASP A 163 14.02 0.40 -13.62
CA ASP A 163 12.91 0.25 -14.54
C ASP A 163 11.64 0.80 -13.86
N VAL A 164 10.83 1.52 -14.62
CA VAL A 164 9.68 2.27 -14.10
C VAL A 164 8.38 1.76 -14.71
N ILE A 165 7.44 1.42 -13.85
CA ILE A 165 6.07 1.08 -14.23
C ILE A 165 5.07 1.93 -13.45
N GLU A 166 3.99 2.28 -14.12
CA GLU A 166 2.80 2.87 -13.51
C GLU A 166 1.64 1.90 -13.71
N LEU A 167 0.85 1.69 -12.65
CA LEU A 167 -0.26 0.76 -12.60
C LEU A 167 -1.52 1.60 -12.40
N ASP A 168 -2.21 1.86 -13.50
CA ASP A 168 -3.44 2.64 -13.49
C ASP A 168 -4.61 1.75 -13.10
N PRO A 169 -5.52 2.20 -12.24
CA PRO A 169 -6.68 1.42 -11.88
C PRO A 169 -7.67 1.34 -13.07
N LYS A 170 -8.24 0.16 -13.31
CA LYS A 170 -9.28 -0.05 -14.33
C LYS A 170 -10.67 0.45 -13.88
N ASP A 171 -10.78 0.80 -12.62
CA ASP A 171 -11.99 1.31 -11.97
C ASP A 171 -11.65 2.47 -11.02
N GLN A 172 -12.68 3.04 -10.38
CA GLN A 172 -12.53 4.15 -9.44
C GLN A 172 -12.23 3.71 -7.99
N TYR A 173 -12.03 2.41 -7.75
CA TYR A 173 -12.03 1.85 -6.40
C TYR A 173 -10.64 1.74 -5.77
N ARG A 174 -9.60 2.20 -6.46
CA ARG A 174 -8.23 2.14 -5.99
C ARG A 174 -7.40 3.27 -6.58
N PHE A 175 -6.28 3.57 -5.95
CA PHE A 175 -5.33 4.57 -6.42
C PHE A 175 -4.39 3.98 -7.46
N ALA A 176 -3.75 4.84 -8.27
CA ALA A 176 -2.68 4.39 -9.14
C ALA A 176 -1.37 4.23 -8.35
N TYR A 177 -0.52 3.32 -8.79
CA TYR A 177 0.80 3.09 -8.20
C TYR A 177 1.89 3.34 -9.22
N LYS A 178 2.97 4.01 -8.82
CA LYS A 178 4.18 4.14 -9.64
C LYS A 178 5.37 3.56 -8.92
N LEU A 179 6.05 2.63 -9.58
CA LEU A 179 7.05 1.75 -8.99
C LEU A 179 8.36 1.88 -9.75
N TRP A 180 9.45 2.02 -9.01
CA TRP A 180 10.81 2.04 -9.54
C TRP A 180 11.56 0.85 -8.97
N ALA A 181 11.85 -0.13 -9.80
CA ALA A 181 12.59 -1.32 -9.41
C ALA A 181 14.03 -1.25 -9.92
N ASP A 182 15.01 -1.56 -9.07
CA ASP A 182 16.41 -1.66 -9.46
C ASP A 182 16.54 -2.62 -10.65
N LYS A 183 17.09 -2.12 -11.76
CA LYS A 183 17.15 -2.87 -13.02
C LYS A 183 17.91 -4.20 -12.90
N LYS A 184 18.91 -4.26 -12.01
CA LYS A 184 19.75 -5.45 -11.83
C LYS A 184 19.06 -6.50 -10.97
N THR A 185 18.51 -6.11 -9.83
CA THR A 185 18.04 -7.04 -8.78
C THR A 185 16.53 -7.14 -8.70
N GLY A 186 15.78 -6.17 -9.23
CA GLY A 186 14.33 -6.05 -9.08
C GLY A 186 13.89 -5.39 -7.78
N LEU A 187 14.80 -5.03 -6.88
CA LEU A 187 14.44 -4.44 -5.58
C LEU A 187 13.71 -3.11 -5.76
N LEU A 188 12.57 -2.93 -5.08
CA LEU A 188 11.80 -1.70 -5.15
C LEU A 188 12.55 -0.55 -4.48
N LEU A 189 12.98 0.43 -5.28
CA LEU A 189 13.75 1.59 -4.85
C LEU A 189 12.88 2.80 -4.47
N ARG A 190 11.76 2.97 -5.20
CA ARG A 190 10.75 4.00 -4.92
C ARG A 190 9.37 3.47 -5.25
N ALA A 191 8.39 3.86 -4.45
CA ALA A 191 6.97 3.66 -4.70
C ALA A 191 6.23 4.97 -4.45
N GLN A 192 5.25 5.26 -5.29
CA GLN A 192 4.31 6.35 -5.11
C GLN A 192 2.89 5.84 -5.24
N THR A 193 2.01 6.35 -4.38
CA THR A 193 0.56 6.22 -4.52
C THR A 193 0.02 7.54 -5.07
N LEU A 194 -0.71 7.48 -6.17
CA LEU A 194 -1.18 8.65 -6.91
C LEU A 194 -2.70 8.77 -6.83
N ASP A 195 -3.18 10.00 -6.70
CA ASP A 195 -4.60 10.30 -6.81
C ASP A 195 -5.10 10.21 -8.27
N PRO A 196 -6.42 10.32 -8.52
CA PRO A 196 -6.95 10.29 -9.89
C PRO A 196 -6.48 11.43 -10.81
N ASN A 197 -5.90 12.51 -10.27
CA ASN A 197 -5.31 13.60 -11.05
C ASN A 197 -3.82 13.36 -11.36
N GLY A 198 -3.22 12.32 -10.79
CA GLY A 198 -1.79 12.00 -10.89
C GLY A 198 -0.93 12.67 -9.81
N ASP A 199 -1.53 13.32 -8.81
CA ASP A 199 -0.81 13.92 -7.69
C ASP A 199 -0.34 12.87 -6.70
N VAL A 200 0.86 13.04 -6.16
CA VAL A 200 1.46 12.09 -5.20
C VAL A 200 0.79 12.24 -3.83
N LEU A 201 0.04 11.22 -3.41
CA LEU A 201 -0.56 11.14 -2.08
C LEU A 201 0.46 10.69 -1.03
N GLU A 202 1.24 9.67 -1.38
CA GLU A 202 2.27 9.06 -0.53
C GLU A 202 3.46 8.60 -1.37
N GLN A 203 4.65 8.67 -0.77
CA GLN A 203 5.89 8.22 -1.39
C GLN A 203 6.78 7.51 -0.38
N LEU A 204 7.36 6.40 -0.81
CA LEU A 204 8.51 5.78 -0.17
C LEU A 204 9.67 5.78 -1.16
N SER A 205 10.84 6.28 -0.78
CA SER A 205 12.02 6.29 -1.64
C SER A 205 13.30 6.09 -0.85
N PHE A 206 14.16 5.17 -1.29
CA PHE A 206 15.52 5.10 -0.77
C PHE A 206 16.28 6.40 -1.08
N SER A 207 16.96 6.94 -0.07
CA SER A 207 17.93 8.03 -0.22
C SER A 207 19.34 7.48 -0.44
N GLN A 208 19.63 6.33 0.16
CA GLN A 208 20.85 5.54 -0.05
C GLN A 208 20.54 4.06 0.16
N ILE A 209 21.17 3.19 -0.64
CA ILE A 209 21.03 1.75 -0.50
C ILE A 209 22.27 1.01 -0.99
N ARG A 210 22.64 -0.05 -0.29
CA ARG A 210 23.60 -1.07 -0.73
C ARG A 210 22.86 -2.38 -0.87
N ILE A 211 22.93 -2.98 -2.06
CA ILE A 211 22.27 -4.25 -2.38
C ILE A 211 23.37 -5.31 -2.57
N GLY A 212 23.09 -6.56 -2.20
CA GLY A 212 24.05 -7.66 -2.24
C GLY A 212 25.07 -7.62 -1.12
N VAL A 213 24.74 -7.00 0.01
CA VAL A 213 25.62 -6.98 1.19
C VAL A 213 25.79 -8.40 1.76
N PRO A 214 26.95 -8.74 2.34
CA PRO A 214 27.11 -9.99 3.08
C PRO A 214 26.08 -10.09 4.20
N VAL A 215 25.62 -11.30 4.49
CA VAL A 215 24.67 -11.54 5.59
C VAL A 215 25.32 -11.17 6.92
N ASP A 216 24.75 -10.21 7.64
CA ASP A 216 25.09 -9.90 9.03
C ASP A 216 23.85 -9.94 9.94
N LYS A 217 23.33 -11.15 10.15
CA LYS A 217 22.16 -11.39 11.02
C LYS A 217 22.46 -11.33 12.51
N THR A 218 23.75 -11.32 12.91
CA THR A 218 24.16 -11.48 14.31
C THR A 218 23.59 -10.38 15.23
N PRO A 219 23.64 -9.08 14.86
CA PRO A 219 23.06 -8.02 15.67
C PRO A 219 21.55 -8.16 15.87
N ILE A 220 20.83 -8.57 14.82
CA ILE A 220 19.38 -8.76 14.85
C ILE A 220 19.03 -9.92 15.77
N ALA A 221 19.65 -11.09 15.55
CA ALA A 221 19.41 -12.27 16.36
C ALA A 221 19.81 -12.08 17.84
N ALA A 222 20.89 -11.35 18.10
CA ALA A 222 21.29 -10.99 19.47
C ALA A 222 20.29 -10.01 20.11
N GLY A 223 19.78 -9.03 19.37
CA GLY A 223 18.76 -8.10 19.84
C GLY A 223 17.43 -8.79 20.18
N ILE A 224 17.02 -9.78 19.38
CA ILE A 224 15.84 -10.61 19.67
C ILE A 224 16.03 -11.41 20.97
N ARG A 225 17.21 -11.98 21.20
CA ARG A 225 17.53 -12.72 22.44
C ARG A 225 17.71 -11.82 23.66
N ASN A 226 18.01 -10.54 23.47
CA ASN A 226 18.30 -9.60 24.55
C ASN A 226 17.13 -8.67 24.83
N THR A 227 16.10 -9.21 25.47
CA THR A 227 14.96 -8.45 26.00
C THR A 227 15.08 -8.16 27.50
N ALA A 228 16.25 -8.42 28.10
CA ALA A 228 16.49 -8.16 29.51
C ALA A 228 16.27 -6.68 29.85
N GLY A 229 15.54 -6.43 30.93
CA GLY A 229 15.15 -5.08 31.37
C GLY A 229 13.84 -4.59 30.75
N TRP A 230 13.41 -5.12 29.60
CA TRP A 230 12.17 -4.68 28.96
C TRP A 230 10.93 -5.33 29.58
N THR A 231 9.84 -4.58 29.63
CA THR A 231 8.51 -5.20 29.79
C THR A 231 8.16 -5.85 28.46
N VAL A 232 8.13 -7.19 28.41
CA VAL A 232 7.80 -7.94 27.19
C VAL A 232 6.30 -8.23 27.17
N VAL A 233 5.62 -7.84 26.10
CA VAL A 233 4.19 -8.06 25.92
C VAL A 233 3.98 -8.86 24.64
N HIS A 234 3.19 -9.93 24.75
CA HIS A 234 2.69 -10.72 23.63
C HIS A 234 1.20 -10.42 23.48
N PRO A 235 0.79 -9.52 22.57
CA PRO A 235 -0.63 -9.23 22.39
C PRO A 235 -1.35 -10.51 21.97
N PRO A 236 -2.40 -10.94 22.70
CA PRO A 236 -3.10 -12.16 22.33
C PRO A 236 -3.85 -11.94 21.03
N VAL A 237 -3.75 -12.92 20.13
CA VAL A 237 -4.48 -12.96 18.87
C VAL A 237 -5.29 -14.23 18.86
N GLU A 238 -6.59 -14.08 18.70
CA GLU A 238 -7.54 -15.19 18.61
C GLU A 238 -7.98 -15.36 17.15
N GLN A 239 -8.04 -16.60 16.67
CA GLN A 239 -8.68 -16.87 15.41
C GLN A 239 -10.19 -16.71 15.57
N VAL A 240 -10.80 -16.06 14.58
CA VAL A 240 -12.24 -15.79 14.58
C VAL A 240 -12.83 -16.20 13.25
N ASN A 241 -14.02 -16.79 13.26
CA ASN A 241 -14.82 -16.96 12.06
C ASN A 241 -15.92 -15.90 12.07
N MET A 242 -15.75 -14.85 11.27
CA MET A 242 -16.66 -13.71 11.24
C MET A 242 -18.06 -14.09 10.75
N GLU A 243 -18.13 -15.01 9.79
CA GLU A 243 -19.41 -15.51 9.26
C GLU A 243 -20.18 -16.28 10.32
N ALA A 244 -19.50 -17.13 11.10
CA ALA A 244 -20.10 -17.84 12.24
C ALA A 244 -20.60 -16.89 13.34
N GLN A 245 -20.05 -15.66 13.42
CA GLN A 245 -20.54 -14.61 14.31
C GLN A 245 -21.68 -13.77 13.72
N GLY A 246 -22.10 -14.06 12.49
CA GLY A 246 -23.20 -13.36 11.83
C GLY A 246 -22.79 -12.26 10.87
N TRP A 247 -21.48 -12.02 10.67
CA TRP A 247 -21.01 -11.01 9.74
C TRP A 247 -20.92 -11.55 8.32
N GLN A 248 -21.68 -10.95 7.40
CA GLN A 248 -21.61 -11.24 5.98
C GLN A 248 -21.10 -10.01 5.24
N ILE A 249 -20.01 -10.19 4.47
CA ILE A 249 -19.35 -9.09 3.76
C ILE A 249 -19.03 -9.57 2.36
N THR A 250 -19.80 -9.10 1.39
CA THR A 250 -19.66 -9.47 -0.02
C THR A 250 -19.58 -8.19 -0.86
N PRO A 251 -18.44 -7.48 -0.82
CA PRO A 251 -18.32 -6.19 -1.48
C PRO A 251 -18.28 -6.39 -3.00
N ASN A 252 -19.03 -5.56 -3.74
CA ASN A 252 -18.99 -5.55 -5.19
C ASN A 252 -17.81 -4.68 -5.69
N VAL A 253 -16.60 -5.02 -5.26
CA VAL A 253 -15.36 -4.32 -5.66
C VAL A 253 -14.39 -5.36 -6.22
N PRO A 254 -14.16 -5.38 -7.56
CA PRO A 254 -13.34 -6.40 -8.20
C PRO A 254 -11.92 -6.52 -7.60
N GLY A 255 -11.37 -7.72 -7.61
CA GLY A 255 -9.99 -8.00 -7.16
C GLY A 255 -9.83 -8.13 -5.64
N PHE A 256 -10.64 -7.45 -4.81
CA PHE A 256 -10.51 -7.55 -3.35
C PHE A 256 -10.97 -8.91 -2.82
N ARG A 257 -10.13 -9.55 -2.01
CA ARG A 257 -10.38 -10.85 -1.37
C ARG A 257 -10.07 -10.76 0.12
N LYS A 258 -10.82 -11.47 0.97
CA LYS A 258 -10.49 -11.58 2.40
C LYS A 258 -9.21 -12.40 2.54
N ILE A 259 -8.14 -11.80 3.07
CA ILE A 259 -6.83 -12.44 3.27
C ILE A 259 -6.55 -12.76 4.74
N ARG A 260 -7.30 -12.15 5.66
CA ARG A 260 -7.11 -12.34 7.10
C ARG A 260 -8.39 -12.05 7.88
N GLU A 261 -8.61 -12.82 8.93
CA GLU A 261 -9.57 -12.52 9.99
C GLU A 261 -9.00 -12.94 11.34
N LEU A 262 -9.17 -12.10 12.36
CA LEU A 262 -8.69 -12.35 13.72
C LEU A 262 -9.45 -11.48 14.72
N ARG A 263 -9.36 -11.85 16.00
CA ARG A 263 -9.78 -11.04 17.13
C ARG A 263 -8.55 -10.65 17.95
N ARG A 264 -8.49 -9.39 18.39
CA ARG A 264 -7.46 -8.90 19.31
C ARG A 264 -8.05 -7.94 20.34
N PRO A 265 -7.55 -7.91 21.58
CA PRO A 265 -7.92 -6.88 22.54
C PRO A 265 -7.29 -5.55 22.13
N MET A 266 -8.10 -4.51 22.10
CA MET A 266 -7.65 -3.13 21.92
C MET A 266 -7.87 -2.35 23.21
N ALA A 267 -7.04 -1.34 23.46
CA ALA A 267 -7.27 -0.45 24.59
C ALA A 267 -8.66 0.19 24.46
N ALA A 268 -9.43 0.17 25.54
CA ALA A 268 -10.68 0.90 25.60
C ALA A 268 -10.43 2.40 25.41
N HIS A 269 -11.46 3.12 24.95
CA HIS A 269 -11.35 4.56 24.73
C HIS A 269 -11.08 5.31 26.05
N ASP A 270 -11.80 4.93 27.10
CA ASP A 270 -11.68 5.55 28.42
C ASP A 270 -10.57 4.87 29.24
N PRO A 271 -9.63 5.66 29.81
CA PRO A 271 -8.57 5.12 30.66
C PRO A 271 -9.13 4.33 31.86
N GLY A 272 -8.61 3.13 32.08
CA GLY A 272 -8.98 2.27 33.21
C GLY A 272 -10.07 1.24 32.91
N ASN A 273 -10.74 1.33 31.75
CA ASN A 273 -11.65 0.28 31.29
C ASN A 273 -10.86 -0.95 30.79
N PRO A 274 -11.45 -2.16 30.92
CA PRO A 274 -10.82 -3.36 30.39
C PRO A 274 -10.66 -3.27 28.86
N PRO A 275 -9.65 -3.93 28.27
CA PRO A 275 -9.52 -3.99 26.83
C PRO A 275 -10.79 -4.52 26.16
N ILE A 276 -11.14 -3.94 25.01
CA ILE A 276 -12.28 -4.37 24.21
C ILE A 276 -11.86 -5.41 23.18
N PRO A 277 -12.62 -6.51 23.01
CA PRO A 277 -12.38 -7.44 21.91
C PRO A 277 -12.75 -6.75 20.60
N VAL A 278 -11.80 -6.66 19.69
CA VAL A 278 -12.01 -6.11 18.34
C VAL A 278 -11.74 -7.19 17.32
N ASP A 279 -12.76 -7.48 16.53
CA ASP A 279 -12.62 -8.32 15.36
C ASP A 279 -12.07 -7.50 14.19
N GLN A 280 -11.13 -8.08 13.46
CA GLN A 280 -10.54 -7.48 12.29
C GLN A 280 -10.65 -8.44 11.11
N MET A 281 -11.13 -7.95 9.97
CA MET A 281 -10.90 -8.59 8.67
C MET A 281 -10.03 -7.70 7.80
N VAL A 282 -9.19 -8.31 6.98
CA VAL A 282 -8.39 -7.60 5.97
C VAL A 282 -8.75 -8.13 4.60
N PHE A 283 -9.05 -7.20 3.71
CA PHE A 283 -9.26 -7.45 2.29
C PHE A 283 -8.11 -6.82 1.49
N SER A 284 -7.66 -7.50 0.44
CA SER A 284 -6.61 -6.99 -0.45
C SER A 284 -6.93 -7.32 -1.90
N ASP A 285 -6.58 -6.42 -2.82
CA ASP A 285 -6.62 -6.66 -4.27
C ASP A 285 -5.25 -7.07 -4.85
N GLY A 286 -4.24 -7.18 -4.01
CA GLY A 286 -2.85 -7.43 -4.42
C GLY A 286 -1.92 -6.21 -4.33
N LEU A 287 -2.47 -5.00 -4.19
CA LEU A 287 -1.68 -3.77 -4.01
C LEU A 287 -2.27 -2.87 -2.92
N ALA A 288 -3.58 -2.68 -2.89
CA ALA A 288 -4.29 -1.94 -1.87
C ALA A 288 -4.93 -2.91 -0.87
N ALA A 289 -5.03 -2.48 0.39
CA ALA A 289 -5.70 -3.24 1.44
C ALA A 289 -6.70 -2.39 2.22
N ILE A 290 -7.76 -3.04 2.69
CA ILE A 290 -8.80 -2.49 3.55
C ILE A 290 -8.90 -3.36 4.79
N SER A 291 -8.72 -2.75 5.95
CA SER A 291 -9.02 -3.34 7.26
C SER A 291 -10.41 -2.91 7.71
N ILE A 292 -11.21 -3.88 8.14
CA ILE A 292 -12.53 -3.66 8.74
C ILE A 292 -12.43 -4.11 10.19
N PHE A 293 -12.67 -3.17 11.10
CA PHE A 293 -12.73 -3.42 12.54
C PHE A 293 -14.18 -3.42 13.00
N VAL A 294 -14.56 -4.43 13.75
CA VAL A 294 -15.85 -4.54 14.41
C VAL A 294 -15.60 -4.53 15.90
N GLU A 295 -16.19 -3.56 16.58
CA GLU A 295 -16.11 -3.41 18.03
C GLU A 295 -17.52 -3.24 18.60
N PRO A 296 -17.79 -3.72 19.84
CA PRO A 296 -19.05 -3.46 20.50
C PRO A 296 -19.22 -1.97 20.80
N VAL A 297 -20.46 -1.48 20.75
CA VAL A 297 -20.79 -0.12 21.17
C VAL A 297 -20.65 -0.03 22.68
N GLU A 298 -19.68 0.76 23.14
CA GLU A 298 -19.61 1.19 24.54
C GLU A 298 -20.52 2.40 24.79
N LYS A 299 -20.72 2.78 26.05
CA LYS A 299 -21.44 4.03 26.44
C LYS A 299 -20.59 5.29 26.14
N ASN A 300 -19.98 5.36 24.98
CA ASN A 300 -19.10 6.45 24.58
C ASN A 300 -19.80 7.46 23.64
N THR A 301 -19.16 8.59 23.38
CA THR A 301 -19.67 9.68 22.54
C THR A 301 -19.30 9.52 21.06
N ARG A 302 -18.88 8.31 20.64
CA ARG A 302 -18.40 8.05 19.29
C ARG A 302 -19.49 8.36 18.26
N LYS A 303 -19.09 8.95 17.13
CA LYS A 303 -19.98 9.32 16.03
C LYS A 303 -19.53 8.63 14.74
N GLU A 304 -20.50 8.41 13.85
CA GLU A 304 -20.18 8.09 12.46
C GLU A 304 -19.41 9.24 11.80
N GLY A 305 -18.59 8.91 10.82
CA GLY A 305 -17.82 9.91 10.10
C GLY A 305 -16.90 9.30 9.06
N ALA A 306 -16.32 10.17 8.25
CA ALA A 306 -15.30 9.81 7.27
C ALA A 306 -14.14 10.81 7.40
N GLY A 307 -12.95 10.36 7.03
CA GLY A 307 -11.76 11.21 7.01
C GLY A 307 -10.65 10.57 6.20
N SER A 308 -9.61 11.35 5.93
CA SER A 308 -8.46 10.91 5.18
C SER A 308 -7.18 11.54 5.71
N THR A 309 -6.07 10.87 5.50
CA THR A 309 -4.73 11.41 5.74
C THR A 309 -3.79 10.77 4.73
N GLY A 310 -3.40 11.53 3.70
CA GLY A 310 -2.69 10.98 2.53
C GLY A 310 -3.55 10.01 1.75
N ALA A 311 -3.00 8.86 1.39
CA ALA A 311 -3.73 7.78 0.73
C ALA A 311 -4.62 7.00 1.71
N THR A 312 -4.33 7.06 3.02
CA THR A 312 -5.11 6.34 4.02
C THR A 312 -6.45 7.03 4.30
N HIS A 313 -7.55 6.37 3.96
CA HIS A 313 -8.91 6.82 4.22
C HIS A 313 -9.55 6.00 5.35
N VAL A 314 -10.46 6.62 6.10
CA VAL A 314 -11.23 5.99 7.19
C VAL A 314 -12.73 6.28 7.03
N LEU A 315 -13.55 5.28 7.34
CA LEU A 315 -15.00 5.38 7.42
C LEU A 315 -15.50 4.67 8.67
N VAL A 316 -16.24 5.36 9.51
CA VAL A 316 -16.85 4.84 10.73
C VAL A 316 -18.36 4.80 10.57
N LYS A 317 -18.96 3.63 10.78
CA LYS A 317 -20.39 3.38 10.72
C LYS A 317 -20.87 2.63 11.96
N ARG A 318 -22.13 2.82 12.34
CA ARG A 318 -22.79 2.04 13.38
C ARG A 318 -23.75 1.04 12.72
N ARG A 319 -23.71 -0.21 13.19
CA ARG A 319 -24.66 -1.27 12.81
C ARG A 319 -25.14 -1.96 14.08
N GLY A 320 -26.37 -1.64 14.52
CA GLY A 320 -26.92 -2.14 15.78
C GLY A 320 -26.02 -1.76 16.98
N ASP A 321 -25.54 -2.78 17.67
CA ASP A 321 -24.68 -2.67 18.84
C ASP A 321 -23.18 -2.74 18.51
N PHE A 322 -22.82 -2.50 17.25
CA PHE A 322 -21.42 -2.51 16.81
C PHE A 322 -21.02 -1.21 16.11
N TRP A 323 -19.80 -0.76 16.39
CA TRP A 323 -19.08 0.17 15.54
C TRP A 323 -18.27 -0.60 14.51
N ILE A 324 -18.33 -0.11 13.28
CA ILE A 324 -17.58 -0.65 12.14
C ILE A 324 -16.66 0.45 11.65
N THR A 325 -15.36 0.20 11.74
CA THR A 325 -14.32 1.10 11.23
C THR A 325 -13.65 0.47 10.03
N LEU A 326 -13.79 1.09 8.87
CA LEU A 326 -13.07 0.71 7.67
C LEU A 326 -11.89 1.66 7.50
N LEU A 327 -10.71 1.11 7.24
CA LEU A 327 -9.47 1.84 7.05
C LEU A 327 -8.70 1.23 5.87
N GLY A 328 -8.22 2.03 4.93
CA GLY A 328 -7.41 1.51 3.83
C GLY A 328 -6.81 2.57 2.94
N GLU A 329 -5.81 2.20 2.16
CA GLU A 329 -5.20 3.04 1.13
C GLU A 329 -6.01 2.98 -0.16
N VAL A 330 -7.26 3.46 -0.09
CA VAL A 330 -8.23 3.41 -1.19
C VAL A 330 -9.08 4.68 -1.23
N PRO A 331 -9.62 5.07 -2.39
CA PRO A 331 -10.61 6.14 -2.48
C PRO A 331 -11.79 5.96 -1.52
N GLN A 332 -12.38 7.07 -1.07
CA GLN A 332 -13.48 7.04 -0.09
C GLN A 332 -14.69 6.25 -0.59
N VAL A 333 -14.95 6.28 -1.90
CA VAL A 333 -16.03 5.52 -2.55
C VAL A 333 -15.88 4.02 -2.33
N THR A 334 -14.66 3.51 -2.26
CA THR A 334 -14.38 2.09 -2.00
C THR A 334 -14.82 1.70 -0.60
N LEU A 335 -14.48 2.50 0.41
CA LEU A 335 -14.92 2.26 1.78
C LEU A 335 -16.44 2.31 1.89
N GLN A 336 -17.11 3.19 1.13
CA GLN A 336 -18.57 3.25 1.06
C GLN A 336 -19.18 1.99 0.45
N GLN A 337 -18.60 1.44 -0.63
CA GLN A 337 -19.03 0.17 -1.22
C GLN A 337 -18.89 -0.98 -0.23
N PHE A 338 -17.75 -1.08 0.46
CA PHE A 338 -17.55 -2.08 1.50
C PHE A 338 -18.57 -1.92 2.63
N ALA A 339 -18.73 -0.72 3.20
CA ALA A 339 -19.66 -0.48 4.30
C ALA A 339 -21.13 -0.77 3.95
N SER A 340 -21.50 -0.58 2.68
CA SER A 340 -22.84 -0.89 2.17
C SER A 340 -23.08 -2.39 2.01
N ALA A 341 -22.02 -3.18 1.83
CA ALA A 341 -22.06 -4.64 1.69
C ALA A 341 -21.93 -5.39 3.03
N ILE A 342 -21.75 -4.69 4.15
CA ILE A 342 -21.68 -5.32 5.47
C ILE A 342 -23.08 -5.52 6.03
N GLU A 343 -23.45 -6.78 6.20
CA GLU A 343 -24.66 -7.23 6.86
C GLU A 343 -24.32 -7.94 8.17
N TYR A 344 -25.19 -7.77 9.17
CA TYR A 344 -25.15 -8.52 10.41
C TYR A 344 -26.43 -9.32 10.57
N LYS A 345 -26.31 -10.64 10.66
CA LYS A 345 -27.39 -11.59 10.94
C LYS A 345 -27.01 -12.38 12.18
N ALA A 346 -27.65 -12.07 13.31
CA ALA A 346 -27.35 -12.73 14.57
C ALA A 346 -27.37 -14.27 14.38
N PRO A 347 -26.31 -14.99 14.79
CA PRO A 347 -26.29 -16.44 14.70
C PRO A 347 -27.44 -17.03 15.53
N LYS A 348 -28.05 -18.10 15.01
CA LYS A 348 -29.21 -18.77 15.62
C LYS A 348 -28.86 -19.52 16.89
#